data_AF-A0A6A4GTD2-F1
#
_entry.id   AF-A0A6A4GTD2-F1
#
_cell.length_a   1.000
_cell.length_b   1.000
_cell.length_c   1.000
_cell.angle_alpha   90.00
_cell.angle_beta   90.00
_cell.angle_gamma   90.00
#
_symmetry.space_group_name_H-M   'P 1'
#
loop_
_entity.id
_entity.type
_entity.pdbx_description
1 polymer ?
#
loop_
_entity_poly.entity_id
_entity_poly.type
_entity_poly.pdbx_seq_one_letter_code
_entity_poly.pdbx_strand_id
1 'polypeptide(L)'
;MSVNGEQTPEARATDLYGLPPLTAAVRAELNNANLPKDYKQAPWFDMAHPHRLRDWLEEIIEIFNRVDGLSNEAKVRKALHWCTVETKELLVDMDSVKAPDFEEFKQEMCIIFADSVGDVNGSCRKLHSLVERFEPIGMIDLQKLKIFNKLFQNEVDKLMRDPALIANSDAVKLYRTALDLAL
;
A
#
# COMPACT_ATOMS: atom_id res chain seq x y z
N MET A 1 21.79 -35.69 -30.57
CA MET A 1 22.25 -34.91 -29.41
C MET A 1 21.15 -33.92 -29.09
N SER A 2 20.52 -34.09 -27.92
CA SER A 2 19.29 -33.39 -27.55
C SER A 2 19.52 -31.92 -27.27
N VAL A 3 18.47 -31.17 -27.58
CA VAL A 3 18.27 -29.73 -27.48
C VAL A 3 18.51 -29.25 -26.05
N ASN A 4 19.43 -28.30 -25.86
CA ASN A 4 19.54 -27.57 -24.59
C ASN A 4 18.33 -26.64 -24.49
N GLY A 5 17.48 -26.94 -23.52
CA GLY A 5 16.22 -26.27 -23.27
C GLY A 5 16.42 -24.79 -22.96
N GLU A 6 15.53 -24.00 -23.56
CA GLU A 6 15.21 -22.64 -23.14
C GLU A 6 14.99 -22.60 -21.62
N GLN A 7 15.90 -21.94 -20.91
CA GLN A 7 15.64 -21.49 -19.55
C GLN A 7 14.62 -20.37 -19.63
N THR A 8 13.37 -20.70 -19.31
CA THR A 8 12.31 -19.74 -19.01
C THR A 8 12.83 -18.73 -17.97
N PRO A 9 12.62 -17.41 -18.14
CA PRO A 9 13.12 -16.44 -17.19
C PRO A 9 12.37 -16.61 -15.87
N GLU A 10 13.02 -17.24 -14.87
CA GLU A 10 12.61 -17.09 -13.48
C GLU A 10 12.57 -15.59 -13.17
N ALA A 11 11.42 -15.13 -12.69
CA ALA A 11 11.20 -13.73 -12.29
C ALA A 11 12.29 -13.34 -11.28
N ARG A 12 13.32 -12.65 -11.77
CA ARG A 12 14.42 -12.13 -10.95
C ARG A 12 13.80 -11.13 -9.97
N ALA A 13 14.25 -11.14 -8.71
CA ALA A 13 13.94 -10.06 -7.78
C ALA A 13 14.29 -8.72 -8.44
N THR A 14 13.27 -7.98 -8.84
CA THR A 14 13.39 -6.72 -9.56
C THR A 14 13.57 -5.58 -8.58
N ASP A 15 14.50 -4.68 -8.88
CA ASP A 15 14.57 -3.40 -8.19
C ASP A 15 13.22 -2.68 -8.38
N LEU A 16 12.62 -2.25 -7.27
CA LEU A 16 11.37 -1.50 -7.30
C LEU A 16 11.70 -0.04 -7.63
N TYR A 17 11.01 0.53 -8.63
CA TYR A 17 11.18 1.92 -9.01
C TYR A 17 10.90 2.85 -7.80
N GLY A 18 11.79 3.82 -7.56
CA GLY A 18 11.70 4.73 -6.42
C GLY A 18 12.37 4.25 -5.14
N LEU A 19 12.89 3.02 -5.10
CA LEU A 19 13.63 2.49 -3.94
C LEU A 19 15.11 2.24 -4.27
N PRO A 20 16.00 2.22 -3.25
CA PRO A 20 17.40 1.87 -3.45
C PRO A 20 17.56 0.49 -4.14
N PRO A 21 18.65 0.26 -4.89
CA PRO A 21 18.95 -1.06 -5.44
C PRO A 21 19.08 -2.12 -4.35
N LEU A 22 18.62 -3.34 -4.62
CA LEU A 22 18.72 -4.44 -3.68
C LEU A 22 20.18 -4.90 -3.50
N THR A 23 20.58 -5.13 -2.25
CA THR A 23 21.86 -5.80 -1.98
C THR A 23 21.82 -7.27 -2.41
N ALA A 24 22.99 -7.88 -2.62
CA ALA A 24 23.07 -9.30 -2.98
C ALA A 24 22.48 -10.22 -1.91
N ALA A 25 22.60 -9.86 -0.62
CA ALA A 25 22.03 -10.60 0.49
C ALA A 25 20.49 -10.58 0.45
N VAL A 26 19.90 -9.37 0.34
CA VAL A 26 18.44 -9.22 0.25
C VAL A 26 17.90 -9.89 -1.01
N ARG A 27 18.64 -9.83 -2.13
CA ARG A 27 18.27 -10.55 -3.36
C ARG A 27 18.26 -12.06 -3.16
N ALA A 28 19.20 -12.62 -2.40
CA ALA A 28 19.20 -14.04 -2.06
C ALA A 28 18.01 -14.42 -1.18
N GLU A 29 17.66 -13.58 -0.18
CA GLU A 29 16.47 -13.76 0.66
C GLU A 29 15.18 -13.76 -0.17
N LEU A 30 15.03 -12.82 -1.10
CA LEU A 30 13.83 -12.70 -1.95
C LEU A 30 13.68 -13.85 -2.96
N ASN A 31 14.78 -14.54 -3.30
CA ASN A 31 14.78 -15.71 -4.17
C ASN A 31 14.65 -17.03 -3.38
N ASN A 32 14.39 -16.98 -2.08
CA ASN A 32 14.23 -18.18 -1.26
C ASN A 32 13.09 -19.06 -1.79
N ALA A 33 13.38 -20.36 -2.00
CA ALA A 33 12.42 -21.31 -2.57
C ALA A 33 11.16 -21.54 -1.71
N ASN A 34 11.22 -21.21 -0.42
CA ASN A 34 10.09 -21.29 0.51
C ASN A 34 9.14 -20.07 0.41
N LEU A 35 9.53 -19.00 -0.29
CA LEU A 35 8.62 -17.91 -0.61
C LEU A 35 7.74 -18.30 -1.80
N PRO A 36 6.43 -17.94 -1.77
CA PRO A 36 5.54 -18.15 -2.90
C PRO A 36 6.08 -17.55 -4.20
N LYS A 37 5.96 -18.33 -5.27
CA LYS A 37 6.24 -17.86 -6.63
C LYS A 37 5.10 -16.94 -7.10
N ASP A 38 5.48 -15.81 -7.69
CA ASP A 38 4.55 -14.72 -8.00
C ASP A 38 3.39 -15.11 -8.93
N TYR A 39 3.61 -16.09 -9.81
CA TYR A 39 2.65 -16.51 -10.83
C TYR A 39 1.69 -17.63 -10.37
N LYS A 40 1.80 -18.15 -9.14
CA LYS A 40 0.99 -19.29 -8.68
C LYS A 40 0.38 -19.15 -7.29
N GLN A 41 1.07 -18.48 -6.36
CA GLN A 41 0.74 -18.54 -4.93
C GLN A 41 0.96 -17.22 -4.18
N ALA A 42 1.25 -16.13 -4.89
CA ALA A 42 1.47 -14.84 -4.23
C ALA A 42 0.15 -14.26 -3.72
N PRO A 43 0.07 -13.87 -2.44
CA PRO A 43 -1.07 -13.16 -1.90
C PRO A 43 -1.04 -11.70 -2.39
N TRP A 44 -1.96 -11.31 -3.26
CA TRP A 44 -1.97 -9.95 -3.80
C TRP A 44 -2.82 -9.01 -2.96
N PHE A 45 -2.28 -7.83 -2.64
CA PHE A 45 -3.05 -6.74 -2.05
C PHE A 45 -3.36 -5.66 -3.08
N ASP A 46 -4.62 -5.26 -3.07
CA ASP A 46 -5.16 -4.21 -3.92
C ASP A 46 -5.88 -3.19 -3.04
N MET A 47 -5.40 -1.96 -3.08
CA MET A 47 -5.99 -0.83 -2.38
C MET A 47 -7.44 -0.53 -2.77
N ALA A 48 -7.93 -1.03 -3.91
CA ALA A 48 -9.36 -0.95 -4.27
C ALA A 48 -10.23 -1.91 -3.44
N HIS A 49 -9.63 -2.92 -2.80
CA HIS A 49 -10.27 -3.89 -1.92
C HIS A 49 -9.68 -3.84 -0.50
N PRO A 50 -9.67 -2.68 0.17
CA PRO A 50 -8.92 -2.47 1.40
C PRO A 50 -9.49 -3.24 2.60
N HIS A 51 -10.74 -3.70 2.54
CA HIS A 51 -11.33 -4.63 3.52
C HIS A 51 -10.56 -5.95 3.63
N ARG A 52 -9.78 -6.33 2.61
CA ARG A 52 -8.93 -7.52 2.62
C ARG A 52 -7.57 -7.30 3.27
N LEU A 53 -7.24 -6.08 3.69
CA LEU A 53 -5.92 -5.79 4.26
C LEU A 53 -5.59 -6.71 5.43
N ARG A 54 -6.55 -6.95 6.33
CA ARG A 54 -6.32 -7.79 7.51
C ARG A 54 -5.99 -9.23 7.11
N ASP A 55 -6.85 -9.85 6.30
CA ASP A 55 -6.66 -11.22 5.84
C ASP A 55 -5.34 -11.37 5.08
N TRP A 56 -5.01 -10.38 4.24
CA TRP A 56 -3.75 -10.35 3.50
C TRP A 56 -2.53 -10.21 4.43
N LEU A 57 -2.58 -9.33 5.43
CA LEU A 57 -1.51 -9.17 6.42
C LEU A 57 -1.28 -10.46 7.21
N GLU A 58 -2.35 -11.12 7.65
CA GLU A 58 -2.28 -12.41 8.34
C GLU A 58 -1.61 -13.46 7.44
N GLU A 59 -2.00 -13.55 6.16
CA GLU A 59 -1.42 -14.48 5.18
C GLU A 59 0.09 -14.24 4.93
N ILE A 60 0.51 -12.99 4.67
CA ILE A 60 1.94 -12.70 4.43
C ILE A 60 2.79 -12.91 5.68
N ILE A 61 2.25 -12.64 6.88
CA ILE A 61 2.94 -12.87 8.15
C ILE A 61 3.17 -14.37 8.34
N GLU A 62 2.16 -15.20 8.09
CA GLU A 62 2.33 -16.65 8.15
C GLU A 62 3.39 -17.15 7.17
N ILE A 63 3.38 -16.65 5.94
CA ILE A 63 4.39 -17.00 4.93
C ILE A 63 5.79 -16.61 5.41
N PHE A 64 5.97 -15.38 5.89
CA PHE A 64 7.27 -14.91 6.36
C PHE A 64 7.74 -15.68 7.60
N ASN A 65 6.85 -16.05 8.51
CA ASN A 65 7.20 -16.85 9.69
C ASN A 65 7.65 -18.28 9.36
N ARG A 66 7.25 -18.83 8.20
CA ARG A 66 7.73 -20.14 7.72
C ARG A 66 9.13 -20.05 7.11
N VAL A 67 9.61 -18.85 6.78
CA VAL A 67 10.93 -18.62 6.21
C VAL A 67 11.81 -17.99 7.29
N ASP A 68 12.64 -18.81 7.92
CA ASP A 68 13.52 -18.34 8.98
C ASP A 68 14.53 -17.30 8.47
N GLY A 69 14.80 -16.29 9.29
CA GLY A 69 15.85 -15.30 9.04
C GLY A 69 15.57 -14.21 7.99
N LEU A 70 14.32 -14.04 7.50
CA LEU A 70 14.02 -12.91 6.61
C LEU A 70 14.23 -11.56 7.29
N SER A 71 15.05 -10.70 6.67
CA SER A 71 15.27 -9.33 7.10
C SER A 71 14.00 -8.47 6.95
N ASN A 72 13.92 -7.38 7.71
CA ASN A 72 12.83 -6.40 7.55
C ASN A 72 12.80 -5.84 6.12
N GLU A 73 13.97 -5.58 5.52
CA GLU A 73 14.05 -5.14 4.13
C GLU A 73 13.45 -6.17 3.17
N ALA A 74 13.81 -7.46 3.29
CA ALA A 74 13.22 -8.48 2.43
C ALA A 74 11.70 -8.60 2.62
N LYS A 75 11.20 -8.53 3.85
CA LYS A 75 9.75 -8.57 4.15
C LYS A 75 9.01 -7.40 3.52
N VAL A 76 9.47 -6.17 3.75
CA VAL A 76 8.86 -4.96 3.18
C VAL A 76 8.92 -4.98 1.66
N ARG A 77 10.05 -5.36 1.06
CA ARG A 77 10.21 -5.48 -0.39
C ARG A 77 9.26 -6.50 -0.99
N LYS A 78 9.12 -7.67 -0.36
CA LYS A 78 8.24 -8.72 -0.85
C LYS A 78 6.77 -8.34 -0.67
N ALA A 79 6.41 -7.72 0.46
CA ALA A 79 5.06 -7.19 0.68
C ALA A 79 4.70 -6.15 -0.39
N LEU A 80 5.58 -5.17 -0.65
CA LEU A 80 5.39 -4.21 -1.75
C LEU A 80 5.31 -4.91 -3.10
N HIS A 81 6.14 -5.92 -3.37
CA HIS A 81 6.09 -6.65 -4.64
C HIS A 81 4.73 -7.29 -4.89
N TRP A 82 4.09 -7.76 -3.82
CA TRP A 82 2.76 -8.36 -3.79
C TRP A 82 1.60 -7.35 -3.69
N CYS A 83 1.86 -6.06 -3.83
CA CYS A 83 0.83 -5.04 -4.01
C CYS A 83 0.56 -4.76 -5.50
N THR A 84 -0.63 -4.26 -5.86
CA THR A 84 -0.86 -3.70 -7.20
C THR A 84 0.04 -2.50 -7.46
N VAL A 85 0.29 -2.15 -8.73
CA VAL A 85 1.14 -1.00 -9.09
C VAL A 85 0.67 0.29 -8.42
N GLU A 86 -0.62 0.58 -8.48
CA GLU A 86 -1.23 1.76 -7.84
C GLU A 86 -0.99 1.77 -6.32
N THR A 87 -1.14 0.61 -5.68
CA THR A 87 -0.87 0.46 -4.25
C THR A 87 0.61 0.71 -3.95
N LYS A 88 1.54 0.17 -4.76
CA LYS A 88 2.99 0.41 -4.57
C LYS A 88 3.33 1.89 -4.67
N GLU A 89 2.79 2.61 -5.65
CA GLU A 89 3.05 4.04 -5.84
C GLU A 89 2.59 4.90 -4.64
N LEU A 90 1.54 4.46 -3.95
CA LEU A 90 1.11 5.08 -2.70
C LEU A 90 2.09 4.80 -1.55
N LEU A 91 2.53 3.54 -1.43
CA LEU A 91 3.31 3.07 -0.28
C LEU A 91 4.81 3.34 -0.39
N VAL A 92 5.36 3.54 -1.60
CA VAL A 92 6.81 3.65 -1.83
C VAL A 92 7.49 4.76 -1.03
N ASP A 93 6.73 5.81 -0.70
CA ASP A 93 7.23 6.96 0.03
C ASP A 93 7.18 6.79 1.57
N MET A 94 6.59 5.71 2.08
CA MET A 94 6.48 5.45 3.52
C MET A 94 7.82 5.41 4.23
N ASP A 95 7.84 5.88 5.47
CA ASP A 95 9.07 5.91 6.28
C ASP A 95 9.54 4.49 6.54
N SER A 96 8.62 3.59 6.92
CA SER A 96 8.85 2.15 7.04
C SER A 96 9.24 1.42 5.75
N VAL A 97 9.15 2.09 4.59
CA VAL A 97 9.64 1.59 3.30
C VAL A 97 11.04 2.14 2.97
N LYS A 98 11.29 3.42 3.25
CA LYS A 98 12.58 4.08 3.06
C LYS A 98 13.63 3.60 4.06
N ALA A 99 13.20 3.38 5.30
CA ALA A 99 13.94 2.74 6.37
C ALA A 99 13.20 1.46 6.75
N PRO A 100 13.51 0.31 6.10
CA PRO A 100 12.68 -0.87 6.19
C PRO A 100 12.48 -1.41 7.61
N ASP A 101 11.27 -1.23 8.12
CA ASP A 101 10.77 -1.83 9.36
C ASP A 101 9.41 -2.47 9.08
N PHE A 102 9.33 -3.79 9.21
CA PHE A 102 8.13 -4.51 8.85
C PHE A 102 6.99 -4.33 9.88
N GLU A 103 7.30 -4.04 11.14
CA GLU A 103 6.27 -3.79 12.14
C GLU A 103 5.63 -2.42 11.92
N GLU A 104 6.45 -1.38 11.71
CA GLU A 104 5.97 -0.04 11.37
C GLU A 104 5.23 -0.05 10.03
N PHE A 105 5.71 -0.80 9.03
CA PHE A 105 5.02 -0.96 7.75
C PHE A 105 3.59 -1.46 7.93
N LYS A 106 3.37 -2.50 8.73
CA LYS A 106 2.02 -3.01 9.03
C LYS A 106 1.15 -1.97 9.72
N GLN A 107 1.72 -1.23 10.67
CA GLN A 107 0.99 -0.20 11.41
C GLN A 107 0.58 0.95 10.49
N GLU A 108 1.49 1.44 9.65
CA GLU A 108 1.18 2.47 8.67
C GLU A 108 0.17 1.99 7.63
N MET A 109 0.29 0.74 7.16
CA MET A 109 -0.70 0.09 6.28
C MET A 109 -2.09 0.09 6.92
N CYS A 110 -2.18 -0.34 8.19
CA CYS A 110 -3.42 -0.26 8.96
C CYS A 110 -3.88 1.19 9.12
N ILE A 111 -3.01 2.15 9.36
CA ILE A 111 -3.38 3.58 9.46
C ILE A 111 -4.01 4.10 8.17
N ILE A 112 -3.43 3.75 7.03
CA ILE A 112 -3.90 4.16 5.70
C ILE A 112 -5.26 3.51 5.43
N PHE A 113 -5.39 2.20 5.65
CA PHE A 113 -6.59 1.47 5.21
C PHE A 113 -7.60 1.13 6.32
N ALA A 114 -7.35 1.48 7.59
CA ALA A 114 -8.22 1.18 8.75
C ALA A 114 -9.66 1.62 8.52
N ASP A 115 -9.80 2.83 7.98
CA ASP A 115 -11.09 3.43 7.69
C ASP A 115 -11.79 2.74 6.52
N SER A 116 -11.07 1.99 5.69
CA SER A 116 -11.65 1.35 4.50
C SER A 116 -12.10 -0.11 4.74
N VAL A 117 -11.94 -0.63 5.97
CA VAL A 117 -12.40 -1.97 6.35
C VAL A 117 -13.86 -1.90 6.82
N GLY A 118 -14.76 -2.52 6.08
CA GLY A 118 -16.13 -2.81 6.53
C GLY A 118 -17.21 -1.78 6.19
N ASP A 119 -16.87 -0.61 5.66
CA ASP A 119 -17.87 0.41 5.30
C ASP A 119 -18.12 0.42 3.78
N VAL A 120 -19.16 -0.30 3.38
CA VAL A 120 -19.68 -0.34 2.00
C VAL A 120 -20.31 1.02 1.64
N ASN A 121 -20.83 1.72 2.65
CA ASN A 121 -21.43 3.04 2.50
C ASN A 121 -20.40 4.12 2.82
N GLY A 122 -20.63 5.32 2.30
CA GLY A 122 -19.84 6.48 2.67
C GLY A 122 -20.37 7.11 3.95
N SER A 123 -19.50 7.72 4.73
CA SER A 123 -19.86 8.43 5.96
C SER A 123 -19.34 9.86 5.94
N CYS A 124 -20.24 10.85 5.98
CA CYS A 124 -19.85 12.27 6.08
C CYS A 124 -18.99 12.51 7.33
N ARG A 125 -19.31 11.86 8.46
CA ARG A 125 -18.52 11.97 9.70
C ARG A 125 -17.08 11.50 9.49
N LYS A 126 -16.91 10.41 8.75
CA LYS A 126 -15.60 9.86 8.42
C LYS A 126 -14.84 10.75 7.44
N LEU A 127 -15.52 11.30 6.44
CA LEU A 127 -14.94 12.28 5.53
C LEU A 127 -14.41 13.50 6.29
N HIS A 128 -15.16 14.02 7.27
CA HIS A 128 -14.70 15.09 8.17
C HIS A 128 -13.51 14.67 9.04
N SER A 129 -13.56 13.46 9.61
CA SER A 129 -12.44 12.93 10.41
C SER A 129 -11.15 12.78 9.60
N LEU A 130 -11.25 12.43 8.30
CA LEU A 130 -10.09 12.40 7.40
C LEU A 130 -9.49 13.78 7.20
N VAL A 131 -10.30 14.83 7.07
CA VAL A 131 -9.80 16.21 7.00
C VAL A 131 -9.07 16.58 8.28
N GLU A 132 -9.71 16.41 9.44
CA GLU A 132 -9.12 16.76 10.74
C GLU A 132 -7.81 16.01 11.02
N ARG A 133 -7.73 14.75 10.60
CA ARG A 133 -6.54 13.92 10.80
C ARG A 133 -5.34 14.34 9.96
N PHE A 134 -5.59 14.87 8.76
CA PHE A 134 -4.53 15.22 7.81
C PHE A 134 -4.24 16.72 7.77
N GLU A 135 -5.10 17.59 8.30
CA GLU A 135 -4.83 19.02 8.40
C GLU A 135 -3.68 19.34 9.39
N PRO A 136 -2.82 20.34 9.12
CA PRO A 136 -2.60 20.95 7.81
C PRO A 136 -1.72 20.06 6.92
N ILE A 137 -2.01 20.00 5.63
CA ILE A 137 -1.14 19.38 4.62
C ILE A 137 -0.32 20.51 3.97
N GLY A 138 0.98 20.57 4.28
CA GLY A 138 1.88 21.55 3.69
C GLY A 138 2.20 21.24 2.23
N MET A 139 2.63 22.27 1.47
CA MET A 139 2.97 22.10 0.05
C MET A 139 4.08 21.08 -0.24
N ILE A 140 4.96 20.82 0.75
CA ILE A 140 6.06 19.88 0.64
C ILE A 140 5.70 18.45 1.12
N ASP A 141 4.55 18.27 1.76
CA ASP A 141 4.15 16.99 2.37
C ASP A 141 3.49 16.05 1.33
N LEU A 142 4.22 15.75 0.25
CA LEU A 142 3.69 15.01 -0.90
C LEU A 142 3.09 13.65 -0.52
N GLN A 143 3.73 12.93 0.40
CA GLN A 143 3.24 11.63 0.87
C GLN A 143 1.93 11.76 1.65
N LYS A 144 1.87 12.73 2.58
CA LYS A 144 0.66 13.04 3.35
C LYS A 144 -0.49 13.40 2.41
N LEU A 145 -0.21 14.20 1.38
CA LEU A 145 -1.16 14.57 0.34
C LEU A 145 -1.63 13.37 -0.48
N LYS A 146 -0.73 12.49 -0.94
CA LYS A 146 -1.09 11.27 -1.69
C LYS A 146 -2.03 10.36 -0.89
N ILE A 147 -1.70 10.13 0.38
CA ILE A 147 -2.52 9.31 1.28
C ILE A 147 -3.89 9.98 1.49
N PHE A 148 -3.90 11.27 1.85
CA PHE A 148 -5.14 12.02 2.03
C PHE A 148 -6.03 11.97 0.78
N ASN A 149 -5.46 12.25 -0.41
CA ASN A 149 -6.19 12.21 -1.68
C ASN A 149 -6.89 10.89 -1.89
N LYS A 150 -6.19 9.77 -1.64
CA LYS A 150 -6.78 8.45 -1.85
C LYS A 150 -7.90 8.17 -0.85
N LEU A 151 -7.68 8.43 0.44
CA LEU A 151 -8.69 8.16 1.47
C LEU A 151 -9.91 9.04 1.31
N PHE A 152 -9.70 10.32 1.01
CA PHE A 152 -10.75 11.28 0.74
C PHE A 152 -11.55 10.88 -0.50
N GLN A 153 -10.89 10.56 -1.62
CA GLN A 153 -11.56 10.14 -2.85
C GLN A 153 -12.38 8.86 -2.65
N ASN A 154 -11.80 7.84 -2.01
CA ASN A 154 -12.50 6.59 -1.73
C ASN A 154 -13.79 6.79 -0.92
N GLU A 155 -13.78 7.72 0.03
CA GLU A 155 -14.96 7.99 0.87
C GLU A 155 -15.98 8.87 0.15
N VAL A 156 -15.52 9.88 -0.61
CA VAL A 156 -16.36 10.71 -1.47
C VAL A 156 -17.07 9.88 -2.53
N ASP A 157 -16.36 8.95 -3.18
CA ASP A 157 -16.92 8.07 -4.20
C ASP A 157 -18.09 7.26 -3.66
N LYS A 158 -18.04 6.84 -2.39
CA LYS A 158 -19.16 6.13 -1.74
C LYS A 158 -20.33 7.07 -1.44
N LEU A 159 -20.05 8.29 -0.97
CA LEU A 159 -21.06 9.30 -0.66
C LEU A 159 -21.75 9.87 -1.92
N MET A 160 -21.09 9.82 -3.07
CA MET A 160 -21.64 10.30 -4.34
C MET A 160 -22.41 9.23 -5.13
N ARG A 161 -22.39 7.97 -4.70
CA ARG A 161 -23.24 6.92 -5.28
C ARG A 161 -24.71 7.22 -4.99
N ASP A 162 -25.58 6.81 -5.89
CA ASP A 162 -27.03 7.04 -5.79
C ASP A 162 -27.64 6.26 -4.61
N PRO A 163 -28.43 6.89 -3.71
CA PRO A 163 -28.69 8.34 -3.63
C PRO A 163 -27.50 9.12 -3.07
N ALA A 164 -27.08 10.14 -3.82
CA ALA A 164 -25.94 10.96 -3.44
C ALA A 164 -26.20 11.69 -2.12
N LEU A 165 -25.31 11.48 -1.15
CA LEU A 165 -25.33 12.06 0.19
C LEU A 165 -24.49 13.35 0.28
N ILE A 166 -23.61 13.60 -0.69
CA ILE A 166 -22.82 14.83 -0.78
C ILE A 166 -22.75 15.33 -2.24
N ALA A 167 -22.82 16.64 -2.42
CA ALA A 167 -22.57 17.28 -3.71
C ALA A 167 -21.06 17.48 -3.93
N ASN A 168 -20.62 17.42 -5.20
CA ASN A 168 -19.21 17.63 -5.55
C ASN A 168 -18.67 18.99 -5.10
N SER A 169 -19.50 20.04 -5.18
CA SER A 169 -19.13 21.35 -4.67
C SER A 169 -18.79 21.36 -3.18
N ASP A 170 -19.46 20.54 -2.38
CA ASP A 170 -19.25 20.51 -0.93
C ASP A 170 -18.07 19.62 -0.55
N ALA A 171 -17.89 18.50 -1.26
CA ALA A 171 -16.67 17.68 -1.14
C ALA A 171 -15.41 18.51 -1.47
N VAL A 172 -15.43 19.31 -2.54
CA VAL A 172 -14.29 20.17 -2.92
C VAL A 172 -14.02 21.26 -1.87
N LYS A 173 -15.06 21.85 -1.27
CA LYS A 173 -14.87 22.83 -0.18
C LYS A 173 -14.20 22.17 1.03
N LEU A 174 -14.68 20.99 1.42
CA LEU A 174 -14.14 20.24 2.56
C LEU A 174 -12.70 19.78 2.29
N TYR A 175 -12.38 19.34 1.08
CA TYR A 175 -11.03 18.98 0.70
C TYR A 175 -10.04 20.14 0.90
N ARG A 176 -10.44 21.36 0.53
CA ARG A 176 -9.58 22.56 0.62
C ARG A 176 -9.26 22.95 2.06
N THR A 177 -10.06 22.59 3.05
CA THR A 177 -9.77 22.95 4.44
C THR A 177 -8.60 22.15 5.01
N ALA A 178 -8.30 20.97 4.47
CA ALA A 178 -7.14 20.19 4.90
C ALA A 178 -5.80 20.77 4.42
N LEU A 179 -5.81 21.65 3.41
CA LEU A 179 -4.60 22.17 2.77
C LEU A 179 -4.11 23.43 3.49
N ASP A 180 -2.80 23.49 3.78
CA ASP A 180 -2.18 24.73 4.21
C ASP A 180 -2.02 25.65 3.00
N LEU A 181 -2.87 26.67 2.91
CA LEU A 181 -2.83 27.69 1.86
C LEU A 181 -1.97 28.90 2.25
N ALA A 182 -1.26 28.85 3.38
CA ALA A 182 -0.39 29.94 3.80
C ALA A 182 0.81 30.08 2.86
N LEU A 183 0.79 31.17 2.08
CA LEU A 183 1.92 31.76 1.35
C LEU A 183 2.77 32.63 2.29
#